data_AF-C5T7G4-F1
#
_entry.id   AF-C5T7G4-F1
#
_cell.length_a   1.000
_cell.length_b   1.000
_cell.length_c   1.000
_cell.angle_alpha   90.00
_cell.angle_beta   90.00
_cell.angle_gamma   90.00
#
_symmetry.space_group_name_H-M   'P 1'
#
loop_
_entity.id
_entity.type
_entity.pdbx_description
1 polymer ?
#
loop_
_entity_poly.entity_id
_entity_poly.type
_entity_poly.pdbx_seq_one_letter_code
_entity_poly.pdbx_strand_id
1 'polypeptide(L)'
;MAATSAPTRSVLPIVVPGQLTLRTIRGKNGPFTVGRLTTPIGEFAVKDAELEQYPEGKYEGEFVIRYIFAKSYPVAGGARFEVRANLDGMTLNGIDKLSRDEARSFASQEVDPLDEELGAQPAATPAKPAKAPRSATPAPVQASADPLVDTTPFGVDALTPAAATAPGSTEDGDAALFGLLWPLGESVKLDSTIDRRTLRAQIARLAEMGYALDFKTQEWSRQAELQPA
;
A
#
# COMPACT_ATOMS: atom_id res chain seq x y z
N MET A 1 -19.07 -41.49 -8.43
CA MET A 1 -18.31 -40.21 -8.37
C MET A 1 -19.25 -39.10 -8.81
N ALA A 2 -19.96 -38.45 -7.88
CA ALA A 2 -20.83 -37.32 -8.20
C ALA A 2 -19.96 -36.06 -8.22
N ALA A 3 -19.80 -35.45 -9.40
CA ALA A 3 -19.16 -34.16 -9.54
C ALA A 3 -20.10 -33.09 -8.98
N THR A 4 -19.73 -32.50 -7.84
CA THR A 4 -20.38 -31.31 -7.31
C THR A 4 -20.07 -30.15 -8.25
N SER A 5 -20.95 -29.88 -9.21
CA SER A 5 -20.92 -28.63 -9.97
C SER A 5 -21.29 -27.50 -9.02
N ALA A 6 -20.29 -26.76 -8.54
CA ALA A 6 -20.54 -25.49 -7.87
C ALA A 6 -21.31 -24.58 -8.85
N PRO A 7 -22.41 -23.94 -8.43
CA PRO A 7 -23.09 -23.00 -9.29
C PRO A 7 -22.11 -21.86 -9.57
N THR A 8 -21.73 -21.70 -10.83
CA THR A 8 -21.09 -20.48 -11.33
C THR A 8 -22.11 -19.37 -11.10
N ARG A 9 -22.02 -18.73 -9.93
CA ARG A 9 -22.87 -17.60 -9.58
C ARG A 9 -22.43 -16.49 -10.51
N SER A 10 -23.15 -16.32 -11.62
CA SER A 10 -23.03 -15.18 -12.51
C SER A 10 -23.40 -13.95 -11.67
N VAL A 11 -22.42 -13.40 -10.96
CA VAL A 11 -22.57 -12.13 -10.26
C VAL A 11 -22.54 -11.10 -11.37
N LEU A 12 -23.72 -10.67 -11.81
CA LEU A 12 -23.80 -9.50 -12.66
C LEU A 12 -23.18 -8.34 -11.87
N PRO A 13 -22.23 -7.59 -12.43
CA PRO A 13 -21.61 -6.47 -11.76
C PRO A 13 -22.69 -5.48 -11.32
N ILE A 14 -22.72 -5.12 -10.03
CA ILE A 14 -23.68 -4.14 -9.51
C ILE A 14 -23.12 -2.76 -9.84
N VAL A 15 -23.60 -2.19 -10.94
CA VAL A 15 -23.24 -0.81 -11.33
C VAL A 15 -24.23 0.14 -10.67
N VAL A 16 -23.71 1.07 -9.88
CA VAL A 16 -24.52 2.07 -9.19
C VAL A 16 -23.99 3.49 -9.47
N PRO A 17 -24.86 4.43 -9.84
CA PRO A 17 -24.50 5.83 -9.82
C PRO A 17 -24.36 6.29 -8.37
N GLY A 18 -23.40 7.18 -8.12
CA GLY A 18 -23.18 7.70 -6.78
C GLY A 18 -22.19 8.85 -6.72
N GLN A 19 -21.85 9.23 -5.50
CA GLN A 19 -20.84 10.23 -5.20
C GLN A 19 -19.74 9.57 -4.36
N LEU A 20 -18.53 9.55 -4.89
CA LEU A 20 -17.33 9.09 -4.21
C LEU A 20 -16.56 10.30 -3.67
N THR A 21 -16.61 10.47 -2.37
CA THR A 21 -15.86 11.49 -1.67
C THR A 21 -14.49 10.92 -1.32
N LEU A 22 -13.41 11.45 -1.89
CA LEU A 22 -12.04 11.07 -1.57
C LEU A 22 -11.41 12.09 -0.64
N ARG A 23 -10.77 11.59 0.42
CA ARG A 23 -10.00 12.41 1.35
C ARG A 23 -8.61 11.83 1.54
N THR A 24 -7.59 12.68 1.42
CA THR A 24 -6.23 12.30 1.75
C THR A 24 -5.97 12.57 3.23
N ILE A 25 -5.56 11.53 3.97
CA ILE A 25 -5.26 11.55 5.39
C ILE A 25 -3.79 11.20 5.57
N ARG A 26 -3.10 11.88 6.49
CA ARG A 26 -1.69 11.60 6.79
C ARG A 26 -1.61 10.57 7.91
N GLY A 27 -1.14 9.38 7.59
CA GLY A 27 -0.92 8.28 8.52
C GLY A 27 0.54 8.11 8.92
N LYS A 28 0.81 7.02 9.66
CA LYS A 28 2.18 6.63 10.05
C LYS A 28 3.02 6.21 8.84
N ASN A 29 2.40 5.62 7.82
CA ASN A 29 3.05 5.13 6.60
C ASN A 29 2.94 6.13 5.42
N GLY A 30 2.78 7.42 5.73
CA GLY A 30 2.62 8.47 4.73
C GLY A 30 1.16 8.86 4.46
N PRO A 31 0.93 9.72 3.45
CA PRO A 31 -0.42 10.09 3.03
C PRO A 31 -1.13 8.88 2.42
N PHE A 32 -2.39 8.68 2.78
CA PHE A 32 -3.26 7.66 2.23
C PHE A 32 -4.61 8.26 1.87
N THR A 33 -5.20 7.80 0.78
CA THR A 33 -6.51 8.27 0.34
C THR A 33 -7.58 7.26 0.74
N VAL A 34 -8.64 7.76 1.36
CA VAL A 34 -9.83 6.97 1.69
C VAL A 34 -11.04 7.54 0.99
N GLY A 35 -11.90 6.65 0.52
CA GLY A 35 -13.14 6.99 -0.15
C GLY A 35 -14.36 6.72 0.71
N ARG A 36 -15.35 7.60 0.62
CA ARG A 36 -16.71 7.33 1.07
C ARG A 36 -17.63 7.40 -0.15
N LEU A 37 -18.26 6.28 -0.45
CA LEU A 37 -19.18 6.13 -1.57
C LEU A 37 -20.61 6.27 -1.05
N THR A 38 -21.28 7.34 -1.45
CA THR A 38 -22.70 7.57 -1.21
C THR A 38 -23.48 7.17 -2.45
N THR A 39 -24.31 6.14 -2.33
CA THR A 39 -25.15 5.62 -3.41
C THR A 39 -26.61 5.53 -2.94
N PRO A 40 -27.58 5.37 -3.87
CA PRO A 40 -28.97 5.11 -3.49
C PRO A 40 -29.17 3.85 -2.64
N ILE A 41 -28.22 2.90 -2.71
CA ILE A 41 -28.25 1.64 -1.94
C ILE A 41 -27.76 1.87 -0.50
N GLY A 42 -26.98 2.92 -0.26
CA GLY A 42 -26.43 3.26 1.05
C GLY A 42 -25.09 3.97 0.96
N GLU A 43 -24.50 4.17 2.12
CA GLU A 43 -23.17 4.74 2.28
C GLU A 43 -22.16 3.65 2.63
N PHE A 44 -21.06 3.61 1.88
CA PHE A 44 -20.02 2.60 2.01
C PHE A 44 -18.65 3.25 2.13
N ALA A 45 -17.81 2.71 3.02
CA ALA A 45 -16.39 3.06 3.03
C ALA A 45 -15.66 2.28 1.94
N VAL A 46 -14.89 2.97 1.11
CA VAL A 46 -14.09 2.38 0.03
C VAL A 46 -12.63 2.65 0.35
N LYS A 47 -11.87 1.57 0.50
CA LYS A 47 -10.44 1.61 0.82
C LYS A 47 -9.70 0.71 -0.16
N ASP A 48 -9.94 0.91 -1.44
CA ASP A 48 -9.27 0.20 -2.53
C ASP A 48 -7.92 0.88 -2.83
N ALA A 49 -6.93 0.11 -3.32
CA ALA A 49 -5.61 0.65 -3.62
C ALA A 49 -5.66 1.66 -4.77
N GLU A 50 -6.58 1.49 -5.72
CA GLU A 50 -6.72 2.39 -6.86
C GLU A 50 -7.05 3.83 -6.45
N LEU A 51 -7.75 4.03 -5.31
CA LEU A 51 -8.13 5.35 -4.82
C LEU A 51 -6.93 6.22 -4.44
N GLU A 52 -5.77 5.61 -4.17
CA GLU A 52 -4.56 6.33 -3.77
C GLU A 52 -3.97 7.16 -4.90
N GLN A 53 -4.27 6.81 -6.15
CA GLN A 53 -3.83 7.57 -7.32
C GLN A 53 -4.60 8.88 -7.48
N TYR A 54 -5.86 8.93 -7.01
CA TYR A 54 -6.75 10.05 -7.25
C TYR A 54 -6.55 11.16 -6.21
N PRO A 55 -6.57 12.44 -6.64
CA PRO A 55 -6.50 13.55 -5.72
C PRO A 55 -7.75 13.61 -4.82
N GLU A 56 -7.62 14.25 -3.66
CA GLU A 56 -8.78 14.49 -2.80
C GLU A 56 -9.82 15.38 -3.51
N GLY A 57 -11.08 15.05 -3.32
CA GLY A 57 -12.16 15.67 -4.08
C GLY A 57 -13.44 14.87 -3.99
N LYS A 58 -14.50 15.46 -4.51
CA LYS A 58 -15.80 14.83 -4.63
C LYS A 58 -15.98 14.41 -6.07
N TYR A 59 -16.11 13.11 -6.29
CA TYR A 59 -16.27 12.55 -7.62
C TYR A 59 -17.69 12.06 -7.81
N GLU A 60 -18.32 12.47 -8.90
CA GLU A 60 -19.60 11.91 -9.33
C GLU A 60 -19.35 10.90 -10.44
N GLY A 61 -20.01 9.75 -10.37
CA GLY A 61 -19.69 8.66 -11.28
C GLY A 61 -20.57 7.45 -11.15
N GLU A 62 -20.24 6.44 -11.97
CA GLU A 62 -20.78 5.09 -11.86
C GLU A 62 -19.74 4.17 -11.25
N PHE A 63 -20.15 3.40 -10.25
CA PHE A 63 -19.27 2.54 -9.47
C PHE A 63 -19.72 1.10 -9.63
N VAL A 64 -18.77 0.24 -10.04
CA VAL A 64 -19.00 -1.19 -10.20
C VAL A 64 -18.64 -1.87 -8.89
N ILE A 65 -19.66 -2.19 -8.09
CA ILE A 65 -19.48 -2.86 -6.80
C ILE A 65 -19.29 -4.36 -7.04
N ARG A 66 -18.12 -4.88 -6.62
CA ARG A 66 -17.82 -6.33 -6.65
C ARG A 66 -18.50 -7.06 -5.50
N TYR A 67 -18.32 -6.54 -4.29
CA TYR A 67 -19.00 -7.03 -3.08
C TYR A 67 -19.02 -5.97 -1.98
N ILE A 68 -20.01 -6.08 -1.10
CA ILE A 68 -20.15 -5.27 0.12
C ILE A 68 -19.92 -6.19 1.31
N PHE A 69 -19.10 -5.75 2.26
CA PHE A 69 -18.77 -6.52 3.45
C PHE A 69 -18.68 -5.61 4.67
N ALA A 70 -19.15 -6.10 5.82
CA ALA A 70 -18.97 -5.41 7.09
C ALA A 70 -17.63 -5.83 7.70
N LYS A 71 -16.72 -4.88 7.92
CA LYS A 71 -15.48 -5.11 8.66
C LYS A 71 -15.71 -4.76 10.13
N SER A 72 -15.42 -5.70 11.03
CA SER A 72 -15.55 -5.48 12.46
C SER A 72 -14.21 -5.11 13.09
N TYR A 73 -14.25 -4.15 14.00
CA TYR A 73 -13.14 -3.73 14.84
C TYR A 73 -13.48 -4.05 16.28
N PRO A 74 -12.67 -4.86 16.98
CA PRO A 74 -12.84 -5.03 18.41
C PRO A 74 -12.54 -3.71 19.11
N VAL A 75 -13.49 -3.22 19.90
CA VAL A 75 -13.32 -2.04 20.75
C VAL A 75 -13.58 -2.44 22.19
N ALA A 76 -12.98 -1.72 23.15
CA ALA A 76 -13.21 -2.02 24.56
C ALA A 76 -14.72 -1.91 24.88
N GLY A 77 -15.37 -3.04 25.17
CA GLY A 77 -16.81 -3.12 25.44
C GLY A 77 -17.70 -3.47 24.25
N GLY A 78 -17.17 -3.81 23.07
CA GLY A 78 -17.99 -4.27 21.94
C GLY A 78 -17.25 -4.46 20.62
N ALA A 79 -18.00 -4.51 19.53
CA ALA A 79 -17.46 -4.49 18.17
C ALA A 79 -18.05 -3.31 17.41
N ARG A 80 -17.19 -2.57 16.72
CA ARG A 80 -17.60 -1.52 15.77
C ARG A 80 -17.59 -2.10 14.37
N PHE A 81 -18.66 -1.91 13.61
CA PHE A 81 -18.74 -2.37 12.23
C PHE A 81 -18.60 -1.18 11.27
N GLU A 82 -17.78 -1.35 10.24
CA GLU A 82 -17.66 -0.45 9.11
C GLU A 82 -18.14 -1.19 7.87
N VAL A 83 -19.17 -0.67 7.19
CA VAL A 83 -19.67 -1.28 5.96
C VAL A 83 -18.80 -0.80 4.81
N ARG A 84 -18.08 -1.75 4.18
CA ARG A 84 -17.16 -1.49 3.10
C ARG A 84 -17.68 -2.01 1.78
N ALA A 85 -17.45 -1.25 0.72
CA ALA A 85 -17.64 -1.70 -0.65
C ALA A 85 -16.27 -1.87 -1.28
N ASN A 86 -16.08 -2.99 -1.98
CA ASN A 86 -14.94 -3.19 -2.85
C ASN A 86 -15.41 -3.03 -4.30
N LEU A 87 -14.72 -2.16 -5.03
CA LEU A 87 -15.05 -1.81 -6.39
C LEU A 87 -14.21 -2.64 -7.36
N ASP A 88 -14.84 -3.10 -8.44
CA ASP A 88 -14.16 -3.73 -9.59
C ASP A 88 -13.77 -2.68 -10.65
N GLY A 89 -14.39 -1.51 -10.58
CA GLY A 89 -14.13 -0.38 -11.46
C GLY A 89 -14.99 0.83 -11.10
N MET A 90 -14.59 1.99 -11.59
CA MET A 90 -15.34 3.23 -11.44
C MET A 90 -15.16 4.13 -12.66
N THR A 91 -16.22 4.83 -13.02
CA THR A 91 -16.23 5.82 -14.10
C THR A 91 -16.52 7.18 -13.47
N LEU A 92 -15.50 8.04 -13.41
CA LEU A 92 -15.60 9.36 -12.77
C LEU A 92 -15.93 10.41 -13.84
N ASN A 93 -17.08 11.07 -13.70
CA ASN A 93 -17.59 12.04 -14.67
C ASN A 93 -17.07 13.46 -14.39
N GLY A 94 -16.97 13.83 -13.11
CA GLY A 94 -16.55 15.16 -12.67
C GLY A 94 -15.88 15.13 -11.29
N ILE A 95 -15.06 16.15 -11.04
CA ILE A 95 -14.40 16.39 -9.75
C ILE A 95 -14.84 17.76 -9.20
N ASP A 96 -15.48 17.73 -8.03
CA ASP A 96 -15.81 18.90 -7.24
C ASP A 96 -14.85 19.04 -6.05
N LYS A 97 -14.71 20.27 -5.53
CA LYS A 97 -13.91 20.52 -4.34
C LYS A 97 -14.60 19.94 -3.11
N LEU A 98 -13.81 19.26 -2.27
CA LEU A 98 -14.29 18.67 -1.03
C LEU A 98 -14.81 19.75 -0.06
N SER A 99 -16.06 19.64 0.40
CA SER A 99 -16.62 20.56 1.39
C SER A 99 -16.08 20.26 2.80
N ARG A 100 -16.07 21.28 3.68
CA ARG A 100 -15.60 21.14 5.07
C ARG A 100 -16.41 20.11 5.87
N ASP A 101 -17.71 19.99 5.61
CA ASP A 101 -18.59 19.04 6.30
C ASP A 101 -18.30 17.59 5.89
N GLU A 102 -18.01 17.37 4.61
CA GLU A 102 -17.58 16.07 4.08
C GLU A 102 -16.21 15.71 4.65
N ALA A 103 -15.26 16.64 4.67
CA ALA A 103 -13.96 16.43 5.30
C ALA A 103 -14.11 16.03 6.78
N ARG A 104 -15.02 16.66 7.52
CA ARG A 104 -15.28 16.33 8.93
C ARG A 104 -15.85 14.92 9.12
N SER A 105 -16.58 14.40 8.15
CA SER A 105 -17.16 13.05 8.21
C SER A 105 -16.13 11.92 8.27
N PHE A 106 -14.91 12.15 7.77
CA PHE A 106 -13.78 11.21 7.86
C PHE A 106 -12.96 11.35 9.15
N ALA A 107 -13.11 12.45 9.91
CA ALA A 107 -12.09 12.90 10.87
C ALA A 107 -12.05 12.11 12.20
N SER A 108 -12.95 11.17 12.44
CA SER A 108 -13.06 10.55 13.78
C SER A 108 -12.41 9.18 13.90
N GLN A 109 -12.12 8.46 12.80
CA GLN A 109 -11.71 7.05 12.94
C GLN A 109 -11.04 6.36 11.75
N GLU A 110 -10.53 7.12 10.79
CA GLU A 110 -9.89 6.56 9.60
C GLU A 110 -8.50 5.99 9.93
N VAL A 111 -8.43 4.67 10.07
CA VAL A 111 -7.17 3.91 10.16
C VAL A 111 -6.62 3.71 8.74
N ASP A 112 -5.29 3.86 8.59
CA ASP A 112 -4.60 3.65 7.31
C ASP A 112 -4.94 2.25 6.76
N PRO A 113 -5.47 2.15 5.54
CA PRO A 113 -5.68 0.87 4.88
C PRO A 113 -4.45 -0.07 4.94
N LEU A 114 -3.21 0.44 4.90
CA LEU A 114 -1.99 -0.36 5.06
C LEU A 114 -1.84 -0.94 6.47
N ASP A 115 -2.12 -0.15 7.50
CA ASP A 115 -2.02 -0.60 8.90
C ASP A 115 -3.02 -1.73 9.17
N GLU A 116 -4.19 -1.68 8.53
CA GLU A 116 -5.18 -2.73 8.65
C GLU A 116 -4.84 -4.02 7.91
N GLU A 117 -4.13 -3.92 6.77
CA GLU A 117 -3.65 -5.07 6.02
C GLU A 117 -2.52 -5.78 6.80
N LEU A 118 -1.59 -5.00 7.35
CA LEU A 118 -0.51 -5.48 8.19
C LEU A 118 -1.00 -6.00 9.55
N GLY A 119 -2.02 -5.37 10.15
CA GLY A 119 -2.61 -5.80 11.42
C GLY A 119 -3.61 -6.96 11.31
N ALA A 120 -4.09 -7.26 10.10
CA ALA A 120 -4.92 -8.43 9.82
C ALA A 120 -4.10 -9.71 9.59
N GLN A 121 -2.77 -9.61 9.46
CA GLN A 121 -1.94 -10.77 9.71
C GLN A 121 -2.14 -11.16 11.17
N PRO A 122 -2.55 -12.41 11.47
CA PRO A 122 -2.68 -12.82 12.85
C PRO A 122 -1.33 -12.59 13.51
N ALA A 123 -1.29 -11.65 14.43
CA ALA A 123 -0.18 -11.50 15.35
C ALA A 123 0.02 -12.88 15.95
N ALA A 124 1.06 -13.58 15.49
CA ALA A 124 1.56 -14.74 16.17
C ALA A 124 1.80 -14.28 17.59
N THR A 125 0.96 -14.78 18.50
CA THR A 125 1.00 -14.48 19.91
C THR A 125 2.46 -14.51 20.36
N PRO A 126 3.02 -13.44 20.94
CA PRO A 126 4.35 -13.52 21.51
C PRO A 126 4.25 -14.51 22.66
N ALA A 127 4.67 -15.75 22.42
CA ALA A 127 4.82 -16.75 23.46
C ALA A 127 5.90 -16.22 24.41
N LYS A 128 5.41 -15.64 25.50
CA LYS A 128 6.14 -15.25 26.70
C LYS A 128 7.24 -16.29 27.01
N PRO A 129 8.53 -15.91 27.03
CA PRO A 129 9.58 -16.86 27.41
C PRO A 129 9.49 -17.11 28.92
N ALA A 130 8.99 -18.27 29.30
CA ALA A 130 9.04 -18.76 30.68
C ALA A 130 10.45 -19.33 30.95
N LYS A 131 11.11 -18.79 31.98
CA LYS A 131 12.39 -19.28 32.53
C LYS A 131 12.27 -20.70 33.11
N ALA A 132 13.19 -21.59 32.67
CA ALA A 132 14.06 -22.56 33.39
C ALA A 132 13.44 -23.56 34.43
N PRO A 133 14.01 -24.78 34.71
CA PRO A 133 15.46 -25.05 34.86
C PRO A 133 16.03 -26.50 34.63
N ARG A 134 17.39 -26.59 34.59
CA ARG A 134 18.30 -27.71 35.02
C ARG A 134 18.17 -29.08 34.28
N SER A 135 19.20 -29.89 34.01
CA SER A 135 20.63 -29.98 34.36
C SER A 135 21.22 -31.21 33.64
N ALA A 136 22.44 -31.13 33.09
CA ALA A 136 23.44 -32.22 33.11
C ALA A 136 24.76 -31.76 32.44
N THR A 137 25.79 -31.63 33.27
CA THR A 137 27.24 -31.59 32.99
C THR A 137 27.81 -32.64 33.96
N PRO A 138 28.88 -33.43 33.69
CA PRO A 138 30.25 -32.92 33.43
C PRO A 138 31.09 -33.86 32.51
N ALA A 139 32.37 -33.67 32.13
CA ALA A 139 33.54 -32.94 32.65
C ALA A 139 34.65 -32.92 31.53
N PRO A 140 35.95 -32.59 31.80
CA PRO A 140 36.71 -31.39 31.41
C PRO A 140 37.76 -31.69 30.30
N VAL A 141 38.60 -30.78 29.75
CA VAL A 141 39.88 -30.29 30.32
C VAL A 141 40.50 -29.14 29.49
N GLN A 142 41.03 -28.18 30.25
CA GLN A 142 42.29 -27.43 30.11
C GLN A 142 42.55 -26.39 29.00
N ALA A 143 42.80 -25.18 29.54
CA ALA A 143 43.52 -24.04 29.03
C ALA A 143 44.87 -24.33 28.35
N SER A 144 45.29 -23.45 27.46
CA SER A 144 46.52 -22.65 27.60
C SER A 144 46.66 -21.62 26.47
N ALA A 145 47.51 -20.63 26.75
CA ALA A 145 47.68 -19.35 26.12
C ALA A 145 48.45 -19.35 24.77
N ASP A 146 48.36 -18.19 24.10
CA ASP A 146 49.21 -17.64 23.01
C ASP A 146 50.70 -18.04 23.12
N PRO A 147 51.42 -18.25 21.99
CA PRO A 147 52.10 -17.12 21.34
C PRO A 147 52.25 -17.19 19.81
N LEU A 148 52.09 -16.03 19.17
CA LEU A 148 52.97 -15.43 18.14
C LEU A 148 53.74 -16.38 17.19
N VAL A 149 53.28 -16.46 15.93
CA VAL A 149 54.17 -16.57 14.75
C VAL A 149 53.55 -15.86 13.56
N ASP A 150 54.07 -14.66 13.32
CA ASP A 150 53.98 -13.90 12.09
C ASP A 150 54.70 -14.65 10.97
N THR A 151 53.99 -14.95 9.88
CA THR A 151 54.60 -15.34 8.59
C THR A 151 53.62 -15.06 7.46
N THR A 152 53.42 -13.77 7.19
CA THR A 152 52.95 -13.33 5.87
C THR A 152 54.17 -13.27 4.94
N PRO A 153 54.13 -13.87 3.73
CA PRO A 153 54.52 -13.05 2.59
C PRO A 153 53.62 -13.26 1.36
N PHE A 154 53.04 -12.14 0.91
CA PHE A 154 52.59 -11.85 -0.44
C PHE A 154 51.54 -12.77 -1.08
N GLY A 155 50.28 -12.38 -0.88
CA GLY A 155 49.16 -12.82 -1.70
C GLY A 155 48.05 -11.77 -1.69
N VAL A 156 48.06 -10.91 -2.71
CA VAL A 156 46.91 -10.24 -3.33
C VAL A 156 45.96 -9.43 -2.42
N ASP A 157 46.08 -8.10 -2.56
CA ASP A 157 45.06 -7.06 -2.32
C ASP A 157 43.73 -7.56 -1.75
N ALA A 158 43.62 -7.50 -0.42
CA ALA A 158 42.35 -7.59 0.26
C ALA A 158 41.52 -6.36 -0.12
N LEU A 159 40.60 -6.59 -1.05
CA LEU A 159 39.41 -5.79 -1.32
C LEU A 159 38.89 -5.20 0.00
N THR A 160 39.11 -3.90 0.16
CA THR A 160 38.55 -3.11 1.26
C THR A 160 37.03 -3.04 1.05
N PRO A 161 36.18 -3.60 1.92
CA PRO A 161 34.75 -3.37 1.87
C PRO A 161 34.45 -2.20 2.82
N ALA A 162 34.67 -0.97 2.34
CA ALA A 162 34.26 0.23 3.08
C ALA A 162 34.29 1.46 2.17
N ALA A 163 33.30 1.53 1.27
CA ALA A 163 32.58 2.76 0.93
C ALA A 163 31.55 2.40 -0.14
N ALA A 164 30.49 1.69 0.24
CA ALA A 164 29.22 1.78 -0.46
C ALA A 164 28.62 3.17 -0.15
N THR A 165 29.26 4.19 -0.68
CA THR A 165 28.71 5.53 -0.85
C THR A 165 28.78 5.84 -2.34
N ALA A 166 28.16 4.97 -3.14
CA ALA A 166 27.54 5.44 -4.37
C ALA A 166 26.12 5.87 -3.94
N PRO A 167 25.67 7.11 -4.24
CA PRO A 167 24.25 7.29 -4.40
C PRO A 167 23.89 6.33 -5.53
N GLY A 168 23.13 5.27 -5.24
CA GLY A 168 22.49 4.53 -6.32
C GLY A 168 21.77 5.58 -7.15
N SER A 169 22.19 5.76 -8.40
CA SER A 169 21.60 6.72 -9.32
C SER A 169 20.10 6.61 -9.15
N THR A 170 19.39 7.73 -8.98
CA THR A 170 17.93 7.74 -8.83
C THR A 170 17.28 6.85 -9.90
N GLU A 171 17.88 6.80 -11.10
CA GLU A 171 17.55 5.93 -12.22
C GLU A 171 17.55 4.42 -11.92
N ASP A 172 18.51 3.88 -11.15
CA ASP A 172 18.58 2.44 -10.81
C ASP A 172 17.49 2.10 -9.77
N GLY A 173 17.24 3.02 -8.84
CA GLY A 173 16.13 2.92 -7.88
C GLY A 173 14.75 3.04 -8.55
N ASP A 174 14.62 3.91 -9.55
CA ASP A 174 13.38 4.09 -10.31
C ASP A 174 13.14 2.88 -11.23
N ALA A 175 14.18 2.33 -11.86
CA ALA A 175 14.09 1.09 -12.63
C ALA A 175 13.62 -0.08 -11.76
N ALA A 176 14.11 -0.19 -10.52
CA ALA A 176 13.65 -1.22 -9.58
C ALA A 176 12.20 -1.01 -9.13
N LEU A 177 11.77 0.24 -8.95
CA LEU A 177 10.42 0.60 -8.48
C LEU A 177 9.34 0.41 -9.55
N PHE A 178 9.64 0.77 -10.80
CA PHE A 178 8.72 0.71 -11.93
C PHE A 178 8.84 -0.60 -12.71
N GLY A 179 9.97 -1.30 -12.61
CA GLY A 179 10.20 -2.61 -13.21
C GLY A 179 9.95 -2.59 -14.73
N LEU A 180 8.89 -3.28 -15.17
CA LEU A 180 8.49 -3.37 -16.57
C LEU A 180 7.94 -2.06 -17.14
N LEU A 181 7.51 -1.12 -16.29
CA LEU A 181 7.06 0.21 -16.70
C LEU A 181 8.23 1.15 -16.98
N TRP A 182 9.47 0.75 -16.65
CA TRP A 182 10.68 1.53 -16.92
C TRP A 182 11.27 1.21 -18.30
N PRO A 183 11.74 2.20 -19.08
CA PRO A 183 11.71 3.64 -18.80
C PRO A 183 10.31 4.24 -18.98
N LEU A 184 9.99 5.21 -18.13
CA LEU A 184 8.70 5.92 -18.19
C LEU A 184 8.62 6.75 -19.48
N GLY A 185 7.55 6.56 -20.25
CA GLY A 185 7.23 7.33 -21.45
C GLY A 185 6.50 8.65 -21.14
N GLU A 186 5.86 9.25 -22.15
CA GLU A 186 5.04 10.46 -21.97
C GLU A 186 3.79 10.23 -21.11
N SER A 187 3.24 9.01 -21.18
CA SER A 187 2.15 8.53 -20.32
C SER A 187 2.48 7.15 -19.74
N VAL A 188 2.00 6.91 -18.51
CA VAL A 188 2.14 5.63 -17.80
C VAL A 188 0.85 5.29 -17.06
N LYS A 189 0.43 4.03 -17.14
CA LYS A 189 -0.68 3.50 -16.35
C LYS A 189 -0.13 2.66 -15.22
N LEU A 190 -0.45 3.02 -13.98
CA LEU A 190 -0.07 2.20 -12.82
C LEU A 190 -1.02 1.03 -12.68
N ASP A 191 -0.47 -0.12 -12.29
CA ASP A 191 -1.25 -1.29 -11.95
C ASP A 191 -1.75 -1.16 -10.52
N SER A 192 -3.07 -0.98 -10.34
CA SER A 192 -3.72 -0.86 -9.05
C SER A 192 -3.86 -2.18 -8.29
N THR A 193 -3.50 -3.32 -8.92
CA THR A 193 -3.54 -4.64 -8.30
C THR A 193 -2.28 -4.99 -7.51
N ILE A 194 -1.22 -4.18 -7.63
CA ILE A 194 0.03 -4.36 -6.89
C ILE A 194 -0.12 -3.99 -5.41
N ASP A 195 0.88 -4.37 -4.61
CA ASP A 195 0.96 -4.00 -3.21
C ASP A 195 0.85 -2.47 -3.04
N ARG A 196 -0.04 -2.05 -2.14
CA ARG A 196 -0.35 -0.66 -1.88
C ARG A 196 0.89 0.16 -1.49
N ARG A 197 1.87 -0.41 -0.79
CA ARG A 197 3.12 0.29 -0.44
C ARG A 197 3.93 0.61 -1.69
N THR A 198 4.00 -0.33 -2.63
CA THR A 198 4.69 -0.13 -3.92
C THR A 198 3.94 0.90 -4.75
N LEU A 199 2.60 0.83 -4.79
CA LEU A 199 1.77 1.80 -5.50
C LEU A 199 1.99 3.23 -4.96
N ARG A 200 2.01 3.43 -3.64
CA ARG A 200 2.32 4.74 -3.02
C ARG A 200 3.69 5.25 -3.42
N ALA A 201 4.70 4.38 -3.42
CA ALA A 201 6.05 4.76 -3.81
C ALA A 201 6.12 5.18 -5.28
N GLN A 202 5.42 4.46 -6.17
CA GLN A 202 5.30 4.80 -7.59
C GLN A 202 4.59 6.16 -7.79
N ILE A 203 3.46 6.38 -7.12
CA ILE A 203 2.72 7.65 -7.16
C ILE A 203 3.59 8.81 -6.68
N ALA A 204 4.27 8.65 -5.55
CA ALA A 204 5.14 9.69 -4.99
C ALA A 204 6.29 10.04 -5.94
N ARG A 205 6.90 9.03 -6.58
CA ARG A 205 7.95 9.24 -7.57
C ARG A 205 7.44 9.90 -8.84
N LEU A 206 6.27 9.52 -9.35
CA LEU A 206 5.65 10.19 -10.50
C LEU A 206 5.35 11.66 -10.22
N ALA A 207 4.86 11.98 -9.03
CA ALA A 207 4.63 13.35 -8.60
C ALA A 207 5.94 14.16 -8.50
N GLU A 208 7.02 13.57 -7.97
CA GLU A 208 8.36 14.20 -7.94
C GLU A 208 8.91 14.46 -9.35
N MET A 209 8.58 13.61 -10.33
CA MET A 209 8.98 13.75 -11.73
C MET A 209 8.06 14.68 -12.55
N GLY A 210 7.03 15.27 -11.93
CA GLY A 210 6.12 16.22 -12.58
C GLY A 210 5.02 15.57 -13.45
N TYR A 211 4.71 14.30 -13.20
CA TYR A 211 3.55 13.65 -13.82
C TYR A 211 2.28 14.03 -13.05
N ALA A 212 1.18 14.21 -13.78
CA ALA A 212 -0.15 14.39 -13.23
C ALA A 212 -1.07 13.25 -13.71
N LEU A 213 -1.92 12.77 -12.80
CA LEU A 213 -2.95 11.79 -13.12
C LEU A 213 -4.10 12.47 -13.89
N ASP A 214 -4.46 11.90 -15.03
CA ASP A 214 -5.77 12.10 -15.65
C ASP A 214 -6.74 11.04 -15.09
N PHE A 215 -7.67 11.48 -14.25
CA PHE A 215 -8.64 10.60 -13.58
C PHE A 215 -9.65 9.95 -14.54
N LYS A 216 -9.80 10.45 -15.77
CA LYS A 216 -10.72 9.88 -16.76
C LYS A 216 -10.10 8.69 -17.48
N THR A 217 -8.83 8.79 -17.82
CA THR A 217 -8.07 7.74 -18.52
C THR A 217 -7.33 6.82 -17.55
N GLN A 218 -7.17 7.25 -16.29
CA GLN A 218 -6.33 6.62 -15.28
C GLN A 218 -4.85 6.57 -15.71
N GLU A 219 -4.42 7.54 -16.49
CA GLU A 219 -3.06 7.64 -17.00
C GLU A 219 -2.32 8.81 -16.35
N TRP A 220 -1.08 8.57 -15.94
CA TRP A 220 -0.17 9.60 -15.50
C TRP A 220 0.56 10.14 -16.71
N SER A 221 0.42 11.44 -16.99
CA SER A 221 1.09 12.11 -18.10
C SER A 221 2.02 13.19 -17.59
N ARG A 222 3.16 13.36 -18.26
CA ARG A 222 4.10 14.42 -17.91
C ARG A 222 3.46 15.76 -18.25
N GLN A 223 3.22 16.60 -17.26
CA GLN A 223 2.78 17.97 -17.55
C GLN A 223 3.97 18.70 -18.16
N ALA A 224 4.01 18.80 -19.49
CA ALA A 224 4.89 19.73 -20.16
C ALA A 224 4.55 21.12 -19.62
N GLU A 225 5.53 21.72 -18.95
CA GLU A 225 5.51 23.07 -18.43
C GLU A 225 4.83 23.98 -19.45
N LEU A 226 3.63 24.45 -19.12
CA LEU A 226 2.88 25.40 -19.93
C LEU A 226 3.80 26.62 -20.06
N GLN A 227 4.47 26.78 -21.20
CA GLN A 227 5.23 27.97 -21.51
C GLN A 227 4.27 29.16 -21.39
N PRO A 228 4.50 30.13 -20.47
CA PRO A 228 3.80 31.39 -20.56
C PRO A 228 4.33 32.09 -21.82
N ALA A 229 3.40 32.40 -22.73
CA ALA A 229 3.62 33.21 -23.92
C ALA A 229 4.05 34.64 -23.58
#